data_AF-A0A4Y8ATV9-F1
#
_entry.id   AF-A0A4Y8ATV9-F1
#
_cell.length_a   1.000
_cell.length_b   1.000
_cell.length_c   1.000
_cell.angle_alpha   90.00
_cell.angle_beta   90.00
_cell.angle_gamma   90.00
#
_symmetry.space_group_name_H-M   'P 1'
#
loop_
_entity.id
_entity.type
_entity.pdbx_description
1 polymer ?
#
loop_
_entity_poly.entity_id
_entity_poly.type
_entity_poly.pdbx_seq_one_letter_code
_entity_poly.pdbx_strand_id
1 'polypeptide(L)'
;MIFRTDPNRLSETYELVEIIKRINSKSSKEHIRDLISTLRDKGVIIVSIEGKYGYKIPNKKNDLIGFYNRYLKSIIPMLNRMNIANEIIKKEYFEIDIFNENENLQLIQRFINIMEFEKIE
;
A
#
# COMPACT_ATOMS: atom_id res chain seq x y z
N MET A 1 19.39 -27.98 2.67
CA MET A 1 19.95 -27.05 1.67
C MET A 1 19.40 -25.66 1.97
N ILE A 2 20.19 -24.79 2.61
CA ILE A 2 19.77 -23.42 2.90
C ILE A 2 19.98 -22.64 1.61
N PHE A 3 18.90 -22.32 0.90
CA PHE A 3 19.00 -21.40 -0.24
C PHE A 3 19.50 -20.06 0.29
N ARG A 4 20.68 -19.62 -0.17
CA ARG A 4 21.14 -18.24 0.03
C ARG A 4 20.14 -17.34 -0.69
N THR A 5 19.17 -16.81 0.06
CA THR A 5 18.24 -15.81 -0.46
C THR A 5 18.96 -14.48 -0.49
N ASP A 6 19.18 -13.92 -1.68
CA ASP A 6 19.61 -12.53 -1.83
C ASP A 6 18.59 -11.64 -1.10
N PRO A 7 19.00 -10.92 -0.03
CA PRO A 7 18.09 -10.10 0.76
C PRO A 7 17.45 -8.97 -0.06
N ASN A 8 17.98 -8.62 -1.23
CA ASN A 8 17.50 -7.56 -2.10
C ASN A 8 16.68 -8.08 -3.30
N ARG A 9 16.57 -9.40 -3.47
CA ARG A 9 15.76 -9.99 -4.53
C ARG A 9 14.28 -9.95 -4.16
N LEU A 10 13.48 -9.47 -5.09
CA LEU A 10 12.02 -9.60 -5.04
C LEU A 10 11.58 -10.75 -5.94
N SER A 11 10.50 -11.40 -5.55
CA SER A 11 9.84 -12.42 -6.36
C SER A 11 8.58 -11.85 -6.98
N GLU A 12 8.51 -11.82 -8.29
CA GLU A 12 7.33 -11.33 -8.98
C GLU A 12 6.14 -12.30 -8.85
N THR A 13 4.92 -11.80 -9.02
CA THR A 13 3.71 -12.63 -8.92
C THR A 13 3.77 -13.84 -9.83
N TYR A 14 4.29 -13.69 -11.06
CA TYR A 14 4.38 -14.81 -12.00
C TYR A 14 5.35 -15.89 -11.49
N GLU A 15 6.50 -15.50 -10.93
CA GLU A 15 7.48 -16.43 -10.35
C GLU A 15 6.86 -17.19 -9.17
N LEU A 16 6.16 -16.48 -8.27
CA LEU A 16 5.47 -17.10 -7.14
C LEU A 16 4.39 -18.08 -7.60
N VAL A 17 3.61 -17.71 -8.61
CA VAL A 17 2.58 -18.58 -9.19
C VAL A 17 3.21 -19.84 -9.79
N GLU A 18 4.31 -19.71 -10.52
CA GLU A 18 5.02 -20.86 -11.09
C GLU A 18 5.60 -21.79 -10.02
N ILE A 19 6.23 -21.23 -8.99
CA ILE A 19 6.80 -22.01 -7.88
C ILE A 19 5.69 -22.79 -7.16
N ILE A 20 4.58 -22.12 -6.84
CA ILE A 20 3.45 -22.76 -6.14
C ILE A 20 2.81 -23.82 -7.03
N LYS A 21 2.67 -23.58 -8.34
CA LYS A 21 2.16 -24.59 -9.29
C LYS A 21 3.06 -25.83 -9.40
N ARG A 22 4.38 -25.68 -9.28
CA ARG A 22 5.30 -26.83 -9.27
C ARG A 22 5.09 -27.72 -8.05
N ILE A 23 4.73 -27.13 -6.91
CA ILE A 23 4.47 -27.85 -5.65
C ILE A 23 3.03 -28.40 -5.61
N ASN A 24 2.07 -27.62 -6.09
CA ASN A 24 0.64 -27.94 -6.10
C ASN A 24 0.05 -27.70 -7.50
N SER A 25 0.23 -28.69 -8.38
CA SER A 25 -0.14 -28.61 -9.80
C SER A 25 -1.65 -28.52 -10.06
N LYS A 26 -2.47 -28.96 -9.10
CA LYS A 26 -3.94 -28.94 -9.21
C LYS A 26 -4.55 -27.56 -8.94
N SER A 27 -3.80 -26.64 -8.34
CA SER A 27 -4.31 -25.30 -8.03
C SER A 27 -4.43 -24.43 -9.29
N SER A 28 -5.57 -23.73 -9.43
CA SER A 28 -5.75 -22.75 -10.51
C SER A 28 -4.84 -21.54 -10.31
N LYS A 29 -4.55 -20.80 -11.40
CA LYS A 29 -3.72 -19.58 -11.28
C LYS A 29 -4.42 -18.52 -10.43
N GLU A 30 -5.74 -18.45 -10.55
CA GLU A 30 -6.64 -17.53 -9.86
C GLU A 30 -6.57 -17.78 -8.35
N HIS A 31 -6.74 -19.04 -7.92
CA HIS A 31 -6.64 -19.40 -6.51
C HIS A 31 -5.26 -19.07 -5.92
N ILE A 32 -4.18 -19.25 -6.68
CA ILE A 32 -2.83 -18.90 -6.22
C ILE A 32 -2.67 -17.38 -6.10
N ARG A 33 -3.25 -16.58 -7.01
CA ARG A 33 -3.25 -15.11 -6.88
C ARG A 33 -4.03 -14.66 -5.64
N ASP A 34 -5.15 -15.30 -5.33
CA ASP A 34 -5.93 -15.02 -4.11
C ASP A 34 -5.14 -15.36 -2.86
N LEU A 35 -4.39 -16.46 -2.87
CA LEU A 35 -3.48 -16.81 -1.79
C LEU A 35 -2.38 -15.76 -1.61
N ILE A 36 -1.75 -15.31 -2.70
CA ILE A 36 -0.73 -14.25 -2.68
C ILE A 36 -1.33 -12.95 -2.12
N SER A 37 -2.55 -12.58 -2.53
CA SER A 37 -3.25 -11.41 -1.95
C SER A 37 -3.46 -11.59 -0.46
N THR A 38 -3.95 -12.75 -0.02
CA THR A 38 -4.16 -13.06 1.40
C THR A 38 -2.86 -12.96 2.21
N LEU A 39 -1.75 -13.45 1.67
CA LEU A 39 -0.44 -13.35 2.33
C LEU A 39 0.05 -11.91 2.44
N ARG A 40 -0.19 -11.09 1.42
CA ARG A 40 0.11 -9.65 1.43
C ARG A 40 -0.75 -8.93 2.47
N ASP A 41 -2.04 -9.20 2.49
CA ASP A 41 -3.00 -8.53 3.37
C ASP A 41 -2.76 -8.92 4.84
N LYS A 42 -2.21 -10.12 5.10
CA LYS A 42 -1.72 -10.57 6.42
C LYS A 42 -0.30 -10.07 6.77
N GLY A 43 0.36 -9.32 5.89
CA GLY A 43 1.72 -8.80 6.12
C GLY A 43 2.85 -9.84 6.08
N VAL A 44 2.58 -11.07 5.60
CA VAL A 44 3.59 -12.14 5.47
C VAL A 44 4.58 -11.83 4.36
N ILE A 45 4.07 -11.27 3.26
CA ILE A 45 4.88 -10.76 2.14
C ILE A 45 4.58 -9.28 1.93
N ILE A 46 5.60 -8.53 1.51
CA ILE A 46 5.51 -7.08 1.30
C ILE A 46 6.20 -6.67 0.01
N VAL A 47 5.83 -5.49 -0.49
CA VAL A 47 6.51 -4.81 -1.60
C VAL A 47 7.33 -3.68 -1.00
N SER A 48 8.52 -3.99 -0.51
CA SER A 48 9.33 -3.06 0.29
C SER A 48 10.33 -2.21 -0.48
N ILE A 49 10.69 -2.61 -1.70
CA ILE A 49 11.75 -1.92 -2.45
C ILE A 49 11.14 -0.92 -3.40
N GLU A 50 11.46 0.35 -3.18
CA GLU A 50 11.03 1.44 -4.05
C GLU A 50 11.51 1.24 -5.49
N GLY A 51 10.64 1.57 -6.45
CA GLY A 51 10.96 1.46 -7.89
C GLY A 51 11.06 0.03 -8.42
N LYS A 52 10.83 -1.00 -7.58
CA LYS A 52 10.85 -2.40 -8.00
C LYS A 52 9.49 -3.06 -7.81
N TYR A 53 9.21 -4.02 -8.68
CA TYR A 53 8.02 -4.86 -8.63
C TYR A 53 8.34 -6.22 -8.00
N GLY A 54 7.35 -6.81 -7.33
CA GLY A 54 7.46 -8.11 -6.69
C GLY A 54 7.41 -8.06 -5.16
N TYR A 55 7.41 -9.23 -4.56
CA TYR A 55 7.22 -9.45 -3.14
C TYR A 55 8.47 -10.03 -2.48
N LYS A 56 8.63 -9.77 -1.19
CA LYS A 56 9.55 -10.52 -0.32
C LYS A 56 8.95 -10.73 1.05
N ILE A 57 9.48 -11.73 1.76
CA ILE A 57 9.25 -11.87 3.19
C ILE A 57 10.16 -10.83 3.88
N PRO A 58 9.62 -9.93 4.73
CA PRO A 58 10.44 -8.98 5.47
C PRO A 58 11.37 -9.74 6.42
N ASN A 59 12.66 -9.44 6.38
CA ASN A 59 13.64 -10.05 7.29
C ASN A 59 14.55 -9.03 7.97
N LYS A 60 14.45 -7.75 7.62
CA LYS A 60 15.22 -6.65 8.22
C LYS A 60 14.34 -5.42 8.44
N LYS A 61 14.71 -4.59 9.41
CA LYS A 61 14.06 -3.30 9.70
C LYS A 61 13.88 -2.44 8.45
N ASN A 62 14.90 -2.39 7.60
CA ASN A 62 14.88 -1.58 6.37
C ASN A 62 13.79 -2.02 5.38
N ASP A 63 13.37 -3.28 5.40
CA ASP A 63 12.26 -3.74 4.56
C ASP A 63 10.94 -3.10 4.97
N LEU A 64 10.69 -3.01 6.28
CA LEU A 64 9.48 -2.38 6.80
C LEU A 64 9.51 -0.86 6.57
N ILE A 65 10.66 -0.21 6.77
CA ILE A 65 10.83 1.22 6.47
C ILE A 65 10.55 1.49 4.99
N GLY A 66 11.15 0.71 4.08
CA GLY A 66 10.93 0.85 2.64
C GLY A 66 9.48 0.63 2.23
N PHE A 67 8.84 -0.39 2.82
CA PHE A 67 7.41 -0.65 2.64
C PHE A 67 6.55 0.53 3.09
N TYR A 68 6.73 1.05 4.31
CA TYR A 68 5.96 2.19 4.80
C TYR A 68 6.19 3.45 3.94
N ASN A 69 7.44 3.77 3.61
CA ASN A 69 7.77 4.92 2.77
C ASN A 69 7.11 4.83 1.39
N ARG A 70 7.04 3.63 0.80
CA ARG A 70 6.34 3.40 -0.47
C ARG A 70 4.85 3.72 -0.35
N TYR A 71 4.19 3.29 0.71
CA TYR A 71 2.77 3.62 0.94
C TYR A 71 2.56 5.10 1.19
N LEU A 72 3.41 5.74 2.01
CA LEU A 72 3.34 7.18 2.27
C LEU A 72 3.48 8.01 0.98
N LYS A 73 4.37 7.61 0.06
CA LYS A 73 4.51 8.22 -1.27
C LYS A 73 3.23 8.17 -2.11
N SER A 74 2.33 7.22 -1.85
CA SER A 74 1.02 7.14 -2.51
C SER A 74 -0.09 7.83 -1.71
N ILE A 75 -0.17 7.58 -0.40
CA ILE A 75 -1.24 8.07 0.48
C ILE A 75 -1.19 9.60 0.58
N ILE A 76 -0.02 10.21 0.80
CA ILE A 76 0.09 11.65 1.00
C ILE A 76 -0.43 12.44 -0.22
N PRO A 77 0.00 12.15 -1.47
CA PRO A 77 -0.58 12.80 -2.64
C PRO A 77 -2.08 12.56 -2.81
N MET A 78 -2.60 11.39 -2.41
CA MET A 78 -4.04 11.11 -2.48
C MET A 78 -4.82 12.03 -1.54
N LEU A 79 -4.38 12.15 -0.28
CA LEU A 79 -4.99 13.03 0.71
C LEU A 79 -4.97 14.50 0.24
N ASN A 80 -3.84 14.96 -0.29
CA ASN A 80 -3.74 16.32 -0.82
C ASN A 80 -4.71 16.57 -1.98
N ARG A 81 -4.86 15.62 -2.92
CA ARG A 81 -5.82 15.75 -4.02
C ARG A 81 -7.27 15.79 -3.52
N MET A 82 -7.59 14.99 -2.51
CA MET A 82 -8.91 15.01 -1.87
C MET A 82 -9.18 16.38 -1.23
N ASN A 83 -8.20 16.94 -0.51
CA ASN A 83 -8.32 18.27 0.10
C ASN A 83 -8.58 19.35 -0.96
N ILE A 84 -7.76 19.38 -2.01
CA ILE A 84 -7.91 20.34 -3.11
C ILE A 84 -9.30 20.25 -3.74
N ALA A 85 -9.79 19.04 -4.02
CA ALA A 85 -11.11 18.85 -4.60
C ALA A 85 -12.23 19.36 -3.67
N ASN A 86 -12.16 19.06 -2.37
CA ASN A 86 -13.14 19.53 -1.39
C ASN A 86 -13.17 21.06 -1.29
N GLU A 87 -12.00 21.70 -1.22
CA GLU A 87 -11.90 23.15 -1.12
C GLU A 87 -12.39 23.88 -2.38
N ILE A 88 -12.19 23.30 -3.57
CA ILE A 88 -12.77 23.84 -4.82
C ILE A 88 -14.30 23.80 -4.75
N ILE A 89 -14.88 22.68 -4.33
CA ILE A 89 -16.35 22.53 -4.23
C ILE A 89 -16.93 23.47 -3.18
N LYS A 90 -16.31 23.57 -2.00
CA LYS A 90 -16.71 24.54 -0.97
C LYS A 90 -16.71 25.96 -1.48
N LYS A 91 -15.66 26.35 -2.21
CA LYS A 91 -15.53 27.72 -2.73
C LYS A 91 -16.59 28.03 -3.80
N GLU A 92 -16.91 27.06 -4.65
CA GLU A 92 -17.89 27.23 -5.73
C GLU A 92 -19.33 27.21 -5.23
N TYR A 93 -19.64 26.36 -4.24
CA TYR A 93 -21.01 26.12 -3.79
C TYR A 93 -21.33 26.65 -2.39
N PHE A 94 -20.37 27.31 -1.70
CA PHE A 94 -20.39 27.91 -0.35
C PHE A 94 -20.86 27.04 0.83
N GLU A 95 -21.69 26.03 0.61
CA GLU A 95 -22.34 25.23 1.68
C GLU A 95 -21.98 23.74 1.66
N ILE A 96 -21.25 23.27 0.65
CA ILE A 96 -20.95 21.84 0.51
C ILE A 96 -19.55 21.54 1.05
N ASP A 97 -19.49 20.89 2.22
CA ASP A 97 -18.27 20.27 2.76
C ASP A 97 -18.38 18.75 2.71
N ILE A 98 -17.80 18.12 1.69
CA ILE A 98 -17.87 16.68 1.48
C ILE A 98 -17.27 15.92 2.66
N PHE A 99 -16.27 16.48 3.33
CA PHE A 99 -15.66 15.80 4.46
C PHE A 99 -16.58 15.71 5.69
N ASN A 100 -17.63 16.52 5.78
CA ASN A 100 -18.59 16.48 6.88
C ASN A 100 -19.78 15.53 6.64
N GLU A 101 -19.91 14.96 5.43
CA GLU A 101 -21.06 14.15 5.04
C GLU A 101 -21.18 12.82 5.80
N ASN A 102 -20.06 12.23 6.26
CA ASN A 102 -20.08 11.05 7.12
C ASN A 102 -18.76 10.85 7.90
N GLU A 103 -18.80 9.97 8.90
CA GLU A 103 -17.67 9.69 9.81
C GLU A 103 -16.38 9.25 9.12
N ASN A 104 -16.47 8.47 8.03
CA ASN A 104 -15.30 8.00 7.28
C ASN A 104 -14.63 9.15 6.53
N LEU A 105 -15.40 10.09 5.99
CA LEU A 105 -14.86 11.27 5.32
C LEU A 105 -14.29 12.28 6.31
N GLN A 106 -14.89 12.40 7.50
CA GLN A 106 -14.33 13.21 8.59
C GLN A 106 -12.96 12.68 9.04
N LEU A 107 -12.74 11.36 8.98
CA LEU A 107 -11.43 10.78 9.28
C LEU A 107 -10.34 11.28 8.31
N ILE A 108 -10.68 11.42 7.02
CA ILE A 108 -9.76 11.96 6.00
C ILE A 108 -9.38 13.40 6.34
N GLN A 109 -10.36 14.24 6.69
CA GLN A 109 -10.11 15.62 7.12
C GLN A 109 -9.20 15.67 8.36
N ARG A 110 -9.43 14.82 9.36
CA ARG A 110 -8.56 14.73 10.55
C ARG A 110 -7.12 14.39 10.17
N PHE A 111 -6.91 13.43 9.27
CA PHE A 111 -5.57 13.09 8.79
C PHE A 111 -4.88 14.26 8.07
N ILE A 112 -5.61 14.97 7.20
CA ILE A 112 -5.08 16.14 6.48
C ILE A 112 -4.68 17.24 7.48
N ASN A 113 -5.53 17.55 8.46
CA ASN A 113 -5.24 18.59 9.44
C ASN A 113 -3.99 18.32 10.27
N ILE A 114 -3.77 17.05 10.67
CA ILE A 114 -2.54 16.64 11.38
C ILE A 114 -1.30 16.85 10.49
N MET A 115 -1.39 16.46 9.23
CA MET A 115 -0.29 16.56 8.25
C MET A 115 0.09 18.02 7.92
N GLU A 116 -0.86 18.95 8.00
CA GLU A 116 -0.60 20.37 7.78
C GLU A 116 0.03 21.04 9.01
N PHE A 117 -0.34 20.60 10.22
CA PHE A 117 0.24 21.09 11.47
C PHE A 117 1.74 20.81 11.58
N GLU A 118 2.20 19.63 11.17
CA GLU A 118 3.62 19.24 11.20
C GLU A 118 4.51 20.03 10.21
N LYS A 119 3.93 20.80 9.27
CA LYS A 119 4.72 21.67 8.36
C LYS A 119 5.00 23.05 8.95
N ILE A 120 4.37 23.40 10.07
CA ILE A 120 4.43 24.74 10.68
C ILE A 120 5.41 24.77 11.87
N GLU A 121 5.86 23.61 12.35
CA GLU A 121 6.98 23.44 13.31
C GLU A 121 8.29 23.09 12.59
#